data_AF-A0A3B3QTM9-F1
#
_entry.id   AF-A0A3B3QTM9-F1
#
_cell.length_a   1.000
_cell.length_b   1.000
_cell.length_c   1.000
_cell.angle_alpha   90.00
_cell.angle_beta   90.00
_cell.angle_gamma   90.00
#
_symmetry.space_group_name_H-M   'P 1'
#
loop_
_entity.id
_entity.type
_entity.pdbx_description
1 polymer ?
#
loop_
_entity_poly.entity_id
_entity_poly.type
_entity_poly.pdbx_seq_one_letter_code
_entity_poly.pdbx_strand_id
1 'polypeptide(L)'
;PALPSLPSQELLIFYTLSPIDGKVSGAMAKKEMVKSKLPNTVLGKIWKLADVDKDGFLDDEEFALANHLIKVKLEGHELPADLPTHLVPPSKRGQM
;
A
#
# COMPACT_ATOMS: atom_id res chain seq x y z
N PRO A 1 4.39 20.27 23.42
CA PRO A 1 4.80 19.03 22.72
C PRO A 1 3.70 18.57 21.77
N ALA A 2 3.91 18.79 20.48
CA ALA A 2 2.98 18.37 19.43
C ALA A 2 2.85 16.85 19.46
N LEU A 3 1.61 16.35 19.57
CA LEU A 3 1.30 14.97 19.25
C LEU A 3 1.94 14.66 17.89
N PRO A 4 2.80 13.64 17.76
CA PRO A 4 3.26 13.23 16.44
C PRO A 4 1.99 12.93 15.64
N SER A 5 1.80 13.65 14.54
CA SER A 5 0.77 13.43 13.53
C SER A 5 0.52 11.93 13.43
N LEU A 6 -0.68 11.48 13.83
CA LEU A 6 -1.01 10.06 13.90
C LEU A 6 -0.52 9.39 12.62
N PRO A 7 0.23 8.28 12.72
CA PRO A 7 0.55 7.52 11.53
C PRO A 7 -0.77 7.22 10.82
N SER A 8 -0.87 7.55 9.53
CA SER A 8 -2.00 7.18 8.69
C SER A 8 -2.35 5.74 9.02
N GLN A 9 -3.62 5.41 9.28
CA GLN A 9 -4.01 4.11 9.85
C GLN A 9 -3.46 2.88 9.11
N GLU A 10 -3.04 3.10 7.87
CA GLU A 10 -2.34 2.20 6.96
C GLU A 10 -0.99 1.72 7.52
N LEU A 11 -0.19 2.63 8.09
CA LEU A 11 1.07 2.29 8.75
C LEU A 11 0.86 1.49 10.03
N LEU A 12 -0.27 1.70 10.72
CA LEU A 12 -0.64 0.93 11.90
C LEU A 12 -0.87 -0.55 11.55
N ILE A 13 -1.50 -0.82 10.41
CA ILE A 13 -1.68 -2.16 9.87
C ILE A 13 -0.32 -2.73 9.46
N PHE A 14 0.54 -1.94 8.81
CA PHE A 14 1.91 -2.35 8.47
C PHE A 14 2.68 -2.87 9.68
N TYR A 15 2.76 -2.10 10.78
CA TYR A 15 3.42 -2.55 12.00
C TYR A 15 2.75 -3.77 12.64
N THR A 16 1.43 -3.90 12.50
CA THR A 16 0.68 -5.08 12.98
C THR A 16 1.05 -6.35 12.23
N LEU A 17 1.51 -6.23 10.98
CA LEU A 17 1.97 -7.37 10.19
C LEU A 17 3.39 -7.84 10.54
N SER A 18 4.06 -7.20 11.52
CA SER A 18 5.44 -7.47 11.91
C SER A 18 6.39 -7.44 10.70
N PRO A 19 6.65 -6.26 10.13
CA PRO A 19 7.56 -6.12 9.00
C PRO A 19 8.95 -6.61 9.39
N ILE A 20 9.63 -7.29 8.47
CA ILE A 20 10.99 -7.78 8.62
C ILE A 20 11.89 -6.79 7.86
N ASP A 21 12.87 -6.20 8.53
CA ASP A 21 13.78 -5.20 7.93
C ASP A 21 13.06 -3.95 7.38
N GLY A 22 11.92 -3.58 7.98
CA GLY A 22 11.13 -2.45 7.48
C GLY A 22 10.37 -2.74 6.19
N LYS A 23 10.19 -4.02 5.83
CA LYS A 23 9.36 -4.45 4.71
C LYS A 23 8.44 -5.61 5.11
N VAL A 24 7.25 -5.67 4.53
CA VAL A 24 6.39 -6.86 4.60
C VAL A 24 6.54 -7.68 3.32
N SER A 25 6.66 -8.99 3.49
CA SER A 25 6.64 -9.90 2.34
C SER A 25 5.31 -9.82 1.60
N GLY A 26 5.35 -10.01 0.28
CA GLY A 26 4.13 -9.98 -0.50
C GLY A 26 3.11 -11.04 -0.15
N ALA A 27 3.52 -12.14 0.49
CA ALA A 27 2.58 -13.09 1.07
C ALA A 27 1.78 -12.49 2.24
N MET A 28 2.43 -11.77 3.15
CA MET A 28 1.78 -11.11 4.30
C MET A 28 0.92 -9.93 3.85
N ALA A 29 1.46 -9.08 2.98
CA ALA A 29 0.71 -7.96 2.43
C ALA A 29 -0.52 -8.45 1.65
N LYS A 30 -0.40 -9.45 0.77
CA LYS A 30 -1.57 -10.04 0.09
C LYS A 30 -2.61 -10.58 1.07
N LYS A 31 -2.19 -11.27 2.14
CA LYS A 31 -3.13 -11.74 3.18
C LYS A 31 -3.93 -10.59 3.77
N GLU A 32 -3.29 -9.46 4.03
CA GLU A 32 -3.96 -8.27 4.55
C GLU A 32 -4.91 -7.66 3.51
N MET A 33 -4.45 -7.51 2.27
CA MET A 33 -5.27 -6.97 1.19
C MET A 33 -6.54 -7.82 0.94
N VAL A 34 -6.44 -9.15 1.08
CA VAL A 34 -7.58 -10.07 0.96
C VAL A 34 -8.61 -9.87 2.08
N LYS A 35 -8.20 -9.43 3.29
CA LYS A 35 -9.14 -9.13 4.38
C LYS A 35 -10.10 -7.99 4.03
N SER A 36 -9.70 -7.10 3.12
CA SER A 36 -10.53 -6.00 2.63
C SER A 36 -11.71 -6.46 1.76
N LYS A 37 -11.87 -7.76 1.52
CA LYS A 37 -12.98 -8.37 0.75
C LYS A 37 -13.08 -7.90 -0.70
N LEU A 38 -11.99 -7.39 -1.26
CA LEU A 38 -11.93 -7.01 -2.67
C LEU A 38 -11.66 -8.26 -3.55
N PRO A 39 -12.13 -8.26 -4.81
CA PRO A 39 -11.89 -9.38 -5.72
C PRO A 39 -10.40 -9.51 -6.07
N ASN A 40 -9.93 -10.74 -6.28
CA ASN A 40 -8.53 -11.03 -6.61
C ASN A 40 -7.99 -10.21 -7.81
N THR A 41 -8.83 -9.95 -8.82
CA THR A 41 -8.48 -9.10 -9.96
C THR A 41 -8.11 -7.69 -9.55
N VAL A 42 -8.84 -7.12 -8.59
CA VAL A 42 -8.58 -5.80 -8.02
C VAL A 42 -7.33 -5.84 -7.16
N LEU A 43 -7.19 -6.84 -6.28
CA LEU A 43 -6.02 -6.98 -5.43
C LEU A 43 -4.72 -7.12 -6.22
N GLY A 44 -4.75 -7.86 -7.33
CA GLY A 44 -3.61 -7.98 -8.23
C GLY A 44 -3.24 -6.67 -8.92
N LYS A 45 -4.21 -5.80 -9.23
CA LYS A 45 -3.94 -4.45 -9.74
C LYS A 45 -3.32 -3.56 -8.66
N ILE A 46 -3.92 -3.52 -7.47
CA ILE A 46 -3.41 -2.74 -6.34
C ILE A 46 -1.97 -3.16 -6.01
N TRP A 47 -1.69 -4.46 -5.97
CA TRP A 47 -0.35 -4.98 -5.76
C TRP A 47 0.64 -4.38 -6.76
N LYS A 48 0.34 -4.47 -8.05
CA LYS A 48 1.21 -3.95 -9.11
C LYS A 48 1.39 -2.44 -9.07
N LEU A 49 0.42 -1.71 -8.53
CA LEU A 49 0.49 -0.25 -8.37
C LEU A 49 1.31 0.13 -7.13
N ALA A 50 1.23 -0.66 -6.08
CA ALA A 50 1.91 -0.42 -4.82
C ALA A 50 3.38 -0.86 -4.83
N ASP A 51 3.66 -2.02 -5.42
CA ASP A 51 4.98 -2.62 -5.61
C ASP A 51 5.67 -1.94 -6.80
N VAL A 52 6.22 -0.74 -6.56
CA VAL A 52 6.77 0.13 -7.60
C VAL A 52 8.09 -0.43 -8.10
N ASP A 53 8.92 -0.93 -7.18
CA ASP A 53 10.22 -1.54 -7.52
C ASP A 53 10.15 -3.02 -7.89
N LYS A 54 9.00 -3.68 -7.73
CA LYS A 54 8.75 -5.07 -8.12
C LYS A 54 9.71 -6.05 -7.44
N ASP A 55 10.15 -5.73 -6.23
CA ASP A 55 10.97 -6.62 -5.41
C ASP A 55 10.13 -7.75 -4.77
N GLY A 56 8.80 -7.62 -4.79
CA GLY A 56 7.87 -8.59 -4.22
C GLY A 56 7.65 -8.42 -2.71
N PHE A 57 8.16 -7.34 -2.14
CA PHE A 57 7.94 -6.87 -0.78
C PHE A 57 7.20 -5.53 -0.85
N LEU A 58 6.69 -5.06 0.27
CA LEU A 58 6.19 -3.69 0.38
C LEU A 58 6.89 -3.05 1.57
N ASP A 59 7.55 -1.93 1.33
CA ASP A 59 8.00 -1.03 2.40
C ASP A 59 6.82 -0.24 3.02
N ASP A 60 7.10 0.59 4.01
CA ASP A 60 6.06 1.33 4.72
C ASP A 60 5.27 2.29 3.81
N GLU A 61 5.93 2.89 2.81
CA GLU A 61 5.30 3.80 1.85
C GLU A 61 4.48 3.03 0.82
N GLU A 62 5.01 1.93 0.29
CA GLU A 62 4.31 1.06 -0.65
C GLU A 62 3.10 0.38 0.00
N PHE A 63 3.23 -0.03 1.26
CA PHE A 63 2.13 -0.59 2.01
C PHE A 63 1.03 0.43 2.27
N ALA A 64 1.42 1.66 2.66
CA ALA A 64 0.47 2.76 2.79
C ALA A 64 -0.27 3.00 1.47
N LEU A 65 0.45 3.01 0.35
CA LEU A 65 -0.15 3.16 -0.98
C LEU A 65 -1.11 2.01 -1.33
N ALA A 66 -0.72 0.75 -1.07
CA ALA A 66 -1.58 -0.41 -1.32
C ALA A 66 -2.91 -0.28 -0.55
N ASN A 67 -2.83 0.06 0.72
CA ASN A 67 -3.99 0.18 1.58
C ASN A 67 -4.85 1.41 1.22
N HIS A 68 -4.22 2.48 0.73
CA HIS A 68 -4.91 3.68 0.25
C HIS A 68 -5.78 3.33 -0.96
N LEU A 69 -5.20 2.62 -1.92
CA LEU A 69 -5.91 2.15 -3.11
C LEU A 69 -7.06 1.21 -2.75
N ILE A 70 -6.88 0.33 -1.76
CA ILE A 70 -7.95 -0.51 -1.23
C ILE A 70 -9.10 0.35 -0.72
N LYS A 71 -8.81 1.37 0.09
CA LYS A 71 -9.81 2.30 0.62
C LYS A 71 -10.56 3.04 -0.49
N VAL A 72 -9.83 3.62 -1.44
CA VAL A 72 -10.43 4.28 -2.62
C VAL A 72 -11.40 3.33 -3.33
N LYS A 73 -11.01 2.06 -3.49
CA LYS A 73 -11.90 1.06 -4.10
C LYS A 73 -13.10 0.69 -3.23
N LEU A 74 -12.94 0.63 -1.91
CA LEU A 74 -14.02 0.39 -0.94
C LEU A 74 -15.00 1.57 -0.85
N GLU A 75 -14.53 2.79 -1.03
CA GLU A 75 -15.36 3.99 -1.13
C GLU A 75 -16.19 4.04 -2.42
N GLY A 76 -15.96 3.09 -3.35
CA GLY A 76 -16.69 2.97 -4.61
C GLY A 76 -16.02 3.67 -5.79
N HIS A 77 -14.82 4.23 -5.59
CA HIS A 77 -14.05 4.80 -6.68
C HIS A 77 -13.37 3.72 -7.53
N GLU A 78 -13.04 4.08 -8.77
CA GLU A 78 -12.31 3.21 -9.68
C GLU A 78 -10.79 3.34 -9.46
N LEU A 79 -10.10 2.21 -9.54
CA LEU A 79 -8.64 2.20 -9.44
C LEU A 79 -8.04 2.67 -10.76
N PRO A 80 -7.09 3.60 -10.75
CA PRO A 80 -6.37 3.97 -11.95
C PRO A 80 -5.59 2.77 -12.50
N ALA A 81 -5.43 2.72 -13.83
CA ALA A 81 -4.69 1.63 -14.49
C ALA A 81 -3.18 1.69 -14.17
N ASP A 82 -2.67 2.89 -13.97
CA ASP A 82 -1.28 3.21 -13.65
C ASP A 82 -1.24 4.18 -12.46
N LEU A 83 -0.20 4.09 -11.65
CA LEU A 83 -0.06 4.92 -10.45
C LEU A 83 0.16 6.38 -10.90
N PRO A 84 -0.81 7.30 -10.70
CA PRO A 84 -0.63 8.67 -11.14
C PRO A 84 0.46 9.33 -10.29
N THR A 85 1.26 10.21 -10.89
CA THR A 85 2.38 10.91 -10.24
C THR A 85 2.02 11.65 -8.94
N HIS A 86 0.73 11.99 -8.75
CA HIS A 86 0.21 12.56 -7.51
C HIS A 86 0.06 11.55 -6.35
N LEU A 87 -0.16 10.27 -6.65
CA LEU A 87 -0.24 9.17 -5.68
C LEU A 87 1.11 8.49 -5.44
N VAL A 88 2.12 8.78 -6.27
CA VAL A 88 3.48 8.28 -6.04
C VAL A 88 3.99 8.89 -4.73
N PRO A 89 4.44 8.07 -3.77
CA PRO A 89 5.01 8.56 -2.53
C PRO A 89 6.21 9.48 -2.82
N PRO A 90 6.36 10.58 -2.06
CA PRO A 90 7.37 11.60 -2.34
C PRO A 90 8.80 11.04 -2.37
N SER A 91 9.11 10.01 -1.58
CA SER A 91 10.43 9.37 -1.59
C SER A 91 10.74 8.61 -2.89
N LYS A 92 9.72 8.08 -3.59
CA LYS A 92 9.88 7.35 -4.85
C LYS A 92 9.74 8.27 -6.09
N ARG A 93 9.28 9.52 -5.93
CA ARG A 93 9.15 10.51 -7.04
C ARG A 93 10.49 10.91 -7.70
N GLY A 94 11.61 10.75 -7.00
CA GLY A 94 12.94 11.13 -7.49
C GLY A 94 13.71 10.03 -8.22
N GLN A 95 13.16 8.82 -8.35
CA GLN A 95 13.88 7.64 -8.87
C GLN A 95 13.39 7.20 -10.27
N MET A 96 12.59 8.05 -10.93
CA MET A 96 12.04 7.83 -12.27
C MET A 96 13.02 8.23 -13.38
#